data_AF-A0A917AVV7-F1
#
_entry.id   AF-A0A917AVV7-F1
#
_cell.length_a   1.000
_cell.length_b   1.000
_cell.length_c   1.000
_cell.angle_alpha   90.00
_cell.angle_beta   90.00
_cell.angle_gamma   90.00
#
_symmetry.space_group_name_H-M   'P 1'
#
loop_
_entity.id
_entity.type
_entity.pdbx_description
1 polymer ?
#
loop_
_entity_poly.entity_id
_entity_poly.type
_entity_poly.pdbx_seq_one_letter_code
_entity_poly.pdbx_strand_id
1 'polypeptide(L)'
;MTKPRPQAPARQCLECQINLPEGSHPRRKYCSERCAERVKKRRHRQRQGHRTQTARLYAELAEARAMQEQHRAEAAQARAEADRERRKRMDADIQRNAVRKDNKRARETVGQKLKEVHYRLAAREAQQLEQFTGSAEFKKLSRVNAQLREEIAHRDEVVRRHVRQREEDQRINHELRTKLDQYIAVAQRMQIKGEAMFTVFTHWNQVMAWFFDHTQGIVETEEEAEWLRFWSYMHQHQSHIFRNGYMETSLDDEWGASNET
;
A
#
# COMPACT_ATOMS: atom_id res chain seq x y z
N MET A 1 22.98 94.39 -20.25
CA MET A 1 22.05 93.36 -20.75
C MET A 1 22.04 92.20 -19.76
N THR A 2 21.06 92.18 -18.85
CA THR A 2 20.86 91.08 -17.90
C THR A 2 20.13 89.95 -18.61
N LYS A 3 20.78 88.79 -18.76
CA LYS A 3 20.15 87.57 -19.26
C LYS A 3 18.98 87.18 -18.31
N PRO A 4 17.78 86.87 -18.83
CA PRO A 4 16.70 86.40 -17.98
C PRO A 4 17.11 85.09 -17.29
N ARG A 5 16.92 85.05 -15.96
CA ARG A 5 17.14 83.85 -15.15
C ARG A 5 16.12 82.80 -15.60
N PRO A 6 16.52 81.55 -15.90
CA PRO A 6 15.55 80.50 -16.21
C PRO A 6 14.61 80.33 -15.02
N GLN A 7 13.30 80.49 -15.27
CA GLN A 7 12.27 80.20 -14.28
C GLN A 7 12.35 78.71 -13.93
N ALA A 8 12.47 78.40 -12.64
CA ALA A 8 12.42 77.02 -12.19
C ALA A 8 11.06 76.41 -12.56
N PRO A 9 11.00 75.14 -13.02
CA PRO A 9 9.75 74.53 -13.45
C PRO A 9 8.72 74.56 -12.33
N ALA A 10 7.46 74.88 -12.69
CA ALA A 10 6.35 74.88 -11.74
C ALA A 10 6.26 73.51 -11.05
N ARG A 11 6.41 73.51 -9.73
CA ARG A 11 6.37 72.27 -8.94
C ARG A 11 4.94 71.75 -8.89
N GLN A 12 4.73 70.48 -9.19
CA GLN A 12 3.40 69.87 -9.22
C GLN A 12 3.06 69.14 -7.93
N CYS A 13 1.76 69.07 -7.60
CA CYS A 13 1.22 68.28 -6.51
C CYS A 13 1.38 66.78 -6.80
N LEU A 14 1.94 66.02 -5.84
CA LEU A 14 2.17 64.57 -6.00
C LEU A 14 0.90 63.69 -6.09
N GLU A 15 -0.29 64.25 -5.93
CA GLU A 15 -1.56 63.50 -5.92
C GLU A 15 -2.44 63.81 -7.14
N CYS A 16 -2.51 65.07 -7.57
CA CYS A 16 -3.39 65.50 -8.65
C CYS A 16 -2.68 66.23 -9.80
N GLN A 17 -1.35 66.31 -9.77
CA GLN A 17 -0.51 66.93 -10.82
C GLN A 17 -0.74 68.43 -11.07
N ILE A 18 -1.63 69.08 -10.31
CA ILE A 18 -1.85 70.54 -10.35
C ILE A 18 -0.61 71.28 -9.82
N ASN A 19 -0.26 72.41 -10.43
CA ASN A 19 0.83 73.28 -9.98
C ASN A 19 0.63 73.74 -8.53
N LEU A 20 1.71 73.74 -7.74
CA LEU A 20 1.71 74.29 -6.40
C LEU A 20 1.58 75.82 -6.46
N PRO A 21 0.93 76.45 -5.47
CA PRO A 21 0.83 77.91 -5.41
C PRO A 21 2.21 78.58 -5.48
N GLU A 22 2.31 79.66 -6.24
CA GLU A 22 3.52 80.49 -6.29
C GLU A 22 3.85 81.02 -4.89
N GLY A 23 5.12 80.98 -4.50
CA GLY A 23 5.56 81.33 -3.14
C GLY A 23 5.35 80.24 -2.08
N SER A 24 4.86 79.05 -2.45
CA SER A 24 4.76 77.94 -1.50
C SER A 24 6.12 77.42 -1.03
N HIS A 25 6.19 77.00 0.25
CA HIS A 25 7.43 76.54 0.88
C HIS A 25 8.16 75.45 0.04
N PRO A 26 9.50 75.48 -0.09
CA PRO A 26 10.26 74.52 -0.90
C PRO A 26 10.03 73.04 -0.57
N ARG A 27 9.54 72.72 0.63
CA ARG A 27 9.20 71.34 1.03
C ARG A 27 7.74 70.93 0.86
N ARG A 28 6.85 71.84 0.44
CA ARG A 28 5.43 71.53 0.22
C ARG A 28 5.28 70.55 -0.95
N LYS A 29 4.55 69.46 -0.74
CA LYS A 29 4.37 68.37 -1.73
C LYS A 29 2.95 68.29 -2.31
N TYR A 30 2.00 69.01 -1.70
CA TYR A 30 0.58 68.92 -2.01
C TYR A 30 -0.04 70.31 -2.20
N CYS A 31 -0.92 70.45 -3.19
CA CYS A 31 -1.59 71.73 -3.48
C CYS A 31 -2.60 72.12 -2.39
N SER A 32 -3.22 71.15 -1.71
CA SER A 32 -4.19 71.36 -0.63
C SER A 32 -4.05 70.34 0.49
N GLU A 33 -4.60 70.65 1.66
CA GLU A 33 -4.74 69.71 2.78
C GLU A 33 -5.56 68.48 2.37
N ARG A 34 -6.62 68.68 1.56
CA ARG A 34 -7.41 67.56 0.99
C ARG A 34 -6.55 66.59 0.16
N CYS A 35 -5.59 67.09 -0.62
CA CYS A 35 -4.65 66.22 -1.35
C CYS A 35 -3.68 65.50 -0.39
N ALA A 36 -3.20 66.18 0.66
CA ALA A 36 -2.36 65.55 1.67
C ALA A 36 -3.10 64.44 2.44
N GLU A 37 -4.36 64.67 2.82
CA GLU A 37 -5.20 63.68 3.49
C GLU A 37 -5.53 62.48 2.61
N ARG A 38 -5.83 62.69 1.31
CA ARG A 38 -6.06 61.59 0.37
C ARG A 38 -4.86 60.66 0.26
N VAL A 39 -3.64 61.22 0.16
CA VAL A 39 -2.40 60.43 0.16
C VAL A 39 -2.17 59.75 1.50
N LYS A 40 -2.44 60.41 2.62
CA LYS A 40 -2.35 59.83 3.97
C LYS A 40 -3.28 58.62 4.11
N LYS A 41 -4.54 58.72 3.69
CA LYS A 41 -5.53 57.62 3.69
C LYS A 41 -5.12 56.49 2.76
N ARG A 42 -4.63 56.78 1.55
CA ARG A 42 -4.13 55.75 0.61
C ARG A 42 -2.95 54.98 1.19
N ARG A 43 -1.96 55.68 1.76
CA ARG A 43 -0.80 55.05 2.43
C ARG A 43 -1.20 54.22 3.65
N HIS A 44 -2.17 54.68 4.42
CA HIS A 44 -2.69 53.92 5.55
C HIS A 44 -3.34 52.61 5.09
N ARG A 45 -4.21 52.66 4.08
CA ARG A 45 -4.83 51.47 3.47
C ARG A 45 -3.80 50.51 2.88
N GLN A 46 -2.80 51.01 2.16
CA GLN A 46 -1.69 50.18 1.63
C GLN A 46 -0.91 49.50 2.76
N ARG A 47 -0.59 50.20 3.85
CA ARG A 47 0.10 49.61 5.00
C ARG A 47 -0.73 48.55 5.71
N GLN A 48 -2.05 48.77 5.82
CA GLN A 48 -2.96 47.77 6.39
C GLN A 48 -3.06 46.53 5.50
N GLY A 49 -3.21 46.71 4.19
CA GLY A 49 -3.23 45.60 3.22
C GLY A 49 -1.93 44.78 3.22
N HIS A 50 -0.76 45.42 3.35
CA HIS A 50 0.51 44.70 3.48
C HIS A 50 0.66 43.94 4.81
N ARG A 51 0.15 44.51 5.92
CA ARG A 51 0.15 43.82 7.23
C ARG A 51 -0.75 42.59 7.25
N THR A 52 -1.93 42.65 6.62
CA THR A 52 -2.84 41.50 6.55
C THR A 52 -2.30 40.42 5.61
N GLN A 53 -1.70 40.79 4.47
CA GLN A 53 -1.04 39.85 3.58
C GLN A 53 0.16 39.16 4.23
N THR A 54 1.01 39.89 4.94
CA THR A 54 2.16 39.28 5.65
C THR A 54 1.70 38.36 6.77
N ALA A 55 0.70 38.74 7.57
CA ALA A 55 0.12 37.86 8.59
C ALA A 55 -0.44 36.56 7.98
N ARG A 56 -1.12 36.65 6.83
CA ARG A 56 -1.61 35.47 6.11
C ARG A 56 -0.48 34.55 5.65
N LEU A 57 0.58 35.10 5.06
CA LEU A 57 1.75 34.31 4.63
C LEU A 57 2.45 33.61 5.81
N TYR A 58 2.51 34.24 6.98
CA TYR A 58 3.06 33.60 8.18
C TYR A 58 2.17 32.46 8.70
N ALA A 59 0.85 32.60 8.62
CA ALA A 59 -0.08 31.52 8.99
C ALA A 59 0.07 30.33 8.03
N GLU A 60 0.07 30.57 6.72
CA GLU A 60 0.27 29.54 5.70
C GLU A 60 1.64 28.84 5.87
N LEU A 61 2.70 29.58 6.22
CA LEU A 61 4.02 29.00 6.51
C LEU A 61 4.02 28.13 7.79
N ALA A 62 3.28 28.53 8.83
CA ALA A 62 3.15 27.76 10.06
C ALA A 62 2.37 26.45 9.82
N GLU A 63 1.28 26.51 9.06
CA GLU A 63 0.50 25.35 8.65
C GLU A 63 1.35 24.38 7.79
N ALA A 64 2.12 24.90 6.83
CA ALA A 64 3.02 24.10 6.01
C ALA A 64 4.10 23.37 6.85
N ARG A 65 4.62 24.02 7.89
CA ARG A 65 5.58 23.40 8.82
C ARG A 65 4.93 22.32 9.68
N ALA A 66 3.73 22.57 10.20
CA ALA A 66 2.99 21.59 10.97
C ALA A 66 2.69 20.33 10.13
N MET A 67 2.25 20.50 8.88
CA MET A 67 2.05 19.38 7.95
C MET A 67 3.36 18.64 7.65
N GLN A 68 4.47 19.36 7.48
CA GLN A 68 5.77 18.72 7.26
C GLN A 68 6.23 17.90 8.48
N GLU A 69 6.02 18.40 9.69
CA GLU A 69 6.34 17.68 10.93
C GLU A 69 5.47 16.43 11.09
N GLN A 70 4.17 16.53 10.80
CA GLN A 70 3.26 15.40 10.81
C GLN A 70 3.70 14.30 9.83
N HIS A 71 4.01 14.65 8.58
CA HIS A 71 4.50 13.67 7.60
C HIS A 71 5.84 13.04 7.98
N ARG A 72 6.73 13.79 8.67
CA ARG A 72 7.98 13.22 9.20
C ARG A 72 7.70 12.22 10.32
N ALA A 73 6.75 12.51 11.20
CA ALA A 73 6.35 11.60 12.27
C ALA A 73 5.69 10.33 11.70
N GLU A 74 4.77 10.47 10.74
CA GLU A 74 4.12 9.35 10.04
C GLU A 74 5.16 8.47 9.32
N ALA A 75 6.12 9.08 8.61
CA ALA A 75 7.20 8.34 7.95
C ALA A 75 8.14 7.63 8.94
N ALA A 76 8.42 8.24 10.09
CA ALA A 76 9.22 7.61 11.15
C ALA A 76 8.48 6.42 11.77
N GLN A 77 7.18 6.56 12.01
CA GLN A 77 6.33 5.48 12.53
C GLN A 77 6.25 4.31 11.54
N ALA A 78 5.99 4.58 10.26
CA ALA A 78 5.94 3.56 9.23
C ALA A 78 7.27 2.78 9.11
N ARG A 79 8.42 3.49 9.21
CA ARG A 79 9.74 2.84 9.23
C ARG A 79 9.93 1.96 10.46
N ALA A 80 9.53 2.44 11.65
CA ALA A 80 9.65 1.67 12.89
C ALA A 80 8.77 0.42 12.87
N GLU A 81 7.58 0.49 12.30
CA GLU A 81 6.68 -0.66 12.13
C GLU A 81 7.24 -1.68 11.14
N ALA A 82 7.74 -1.21 9.99
CA ALA A 82 8.41 -2.07 9.00
C ALA A 82 9.63 -2.80 9.60
N ASP A 83 10.43 -2.11 10.41
CA ASP A 83 11.58 -2.72 11.09
C ASP A 83 11.18 -3.76 12.14
N ARG A 84 10.11 -3.51 12.91
CA ARG A 84 9.57 -4.49 13.86
C ARG A 84 9.09 -5.74 13.13
N GLU A 85 8.37 -5.59 12.03
CA GLU A 85 7.86 -6.70 11.23
C GLU A 85 9.00 -7.49 10.58
N ARG A 86 10.02 -6.80 10.05
CA ARG A 86 11.23 -7.43 9.50
C ARG A 86 11.98 -8.25 10.55
N ARG A 87 12.12 -7.73 11.78
CA ARG A 87 12.76 -8.47 12.89
C ARG A 87 11.96 -9.71 13.28
N LYS A 88 10.63 -9.60 13.42
CA LYS A 88 9.76 -10.76 13.70
C LYS A 88 9.93 -11.88 12.66
N ARG A 89 9.96 -11.53 11.37
CA ARG A 89 10.16 -12.50 10.28
C ARG A 89 11.55 -13.15 10.35
N MET A 90 12.58 -12.35 10.58
CA MET A 90 13.96 -12.83 10.73
C MET A 90 14.10 -13.77 11.92
N ASP A 91 13.52 -13.45 13.08
CA ASP A 91 13.55 -14.30 14.28
C ASP A 91 12.83 -15.63 14.03
N ALA A 92 11.66 -15.60 13.38
CA ALA A 92 10.93 -16.80 12.99
C ALA A 92 11.71 -17.67 11.99
N ASP A 93 12.48 -17.07 11.08
CA ASP A 93 13.35 -17.78 10.15
C ASP A 93 14.58 -18.38 10.85
N ILE A 94 15.19 -17.66 11.80
CA ILE A 94 16.28 -18.16 12.64
C ILE A 94 15.81 -19.38 13.44
N GLN A 95 14.63 -19.30 14.08
CA GLN A 95 14.04 -20.42 14.82
C GLN A 95 13.76 -21.62 13.92
N ARG A 96 13.15 -21.41 12.75
CA ARG A 96 12.91 -22.48 11.77
C ARG A 96 14.21 -23.15 11.32
N ASN A 97 15.27 -22.36 11.08
CA ASN A 97 16.57 -22.89 10.69
C ASN A 97 17.28 -23.63 11.83
N ALA A 98 17.12 -23.19 13.08
CA ALA A 98 17.62 -23.90 14.25
C ALA A 98 16.95 -25.29 14.36
N VAL A 99 15.61 -25.35 14.30
CA VAL A 99 14.85 -26.60 14.32
C VAL A 99 15.25 -27.54 13.18
N ARG A 100 15.45 -27.01 11.96
CA ARG A 100 15.94 -27.81 10.82
C ARG A 100 17.33 -28.39 11.08
N LYS A 101 18.25 -27.61 11.67
CA LYS A 101 19.61 -28.09 12.02
C LYS A 101 19.55 -29.16 13.10
N ASP A 102 18.74 -28.99 14.13
CA ASP A 102 18.59 -29.96 15.22
C ASP A 102 17.97 -31.26 14.73
N ASN A 103 16.93 -31.19 13.89
CA ASN A 103 16.34 -32.36 13.25
C ASN A 103 17.33 -33.09 12.35
N LYS A 104 18.19 -32.36 11.61
CA LYS A 104 19.25 -32.97 10.80
C LYS A 104 20.25 -33.72 11.68
N ARG A 105 20.75 -33.09 12.75
CA ARG A 105 21.68 -33.71 13.72
C ARG A 105 21.06 -34.94 14.39
N ALA A 106 19.79 -34.87 14.78
CA ALA A 106 19.06 -35.99 15.36
C ALA A 106 18.97 -37.17 14.38
N ARG A 107 18.62 -36.91 13.11
CA ARG A 107 18.60 -37.95 12.05
C ARG A 107 19.97 -38.55 11.80
N GLU A 108 21.02 -37.74 11.75
CA GLU A 108 22.40 -38.22 11.58
C GLU A 108 22.82 -39.12 12.76
N THR A 109 22.50 -38.72 13.99
CA THR A 109 22.81 -39.48 15.21
C THR A 109 22.04 -40.81 15.24
N VAL A 110 20.75 -40.80 14.93
CA VAL A 110 19.92 -42.01 14.84
C VAL A 110 20.42 -42.92 13.72
N GLY A 111 20.78 -42.37 12.57
CA GLY A 111 21.35 -43.11 11.44
C GLY A 111 22.69 -43.78 11.79
N GLN A 112 23.57 -43.11 12.52
CA GLN A 112 24.83 -43.69 13.01
C GLN A 112 24.57 -44.83 14.00
N LYS A 113 23.69 -44.62 15.00
CA LYS A 113 23.32 -45.67 15.95
C LYS A 113 22.68 -46.89 15.28
N LEU A 114 21.79 -46.67 14.30
CA LEU A 114 21.18 -47.75 13.53
C LEU A 114 22.23 -48.55 12.73
N LYS A 115 23.17 -47.87 12.07
CA LYS A 115 24.27 -48.54 11.36
C LYS A 115 25.11 -49.37 12.33
N GLU A 116 25.49 -48.80 13.48
CA GLU A 116 26.26 -49.51 14.50
C GLU A 116 25.53 -50.76 15.03
N VAL A 117 24.22 -50.66 15.31
CA VAL A 117 23.39 -51.80 15.70
C VAL A 117 23.34 -52.85 14.58
N HIS A 118 23.21 -52.43 13.33
CA HIS A 118 23.17 -53.32 12.18
C HIS A 118 24.49 -54.09 12.00
N TYR A 119 25.63 -53.42 12.18
CA TYR A 119 26.95 -54.06 12.17
C TYR A 119 27.13 -55.04 13.33
N ARG A 120 26.69 -54.68 14.53
CA ARG A 120 26.75 -55.58 15.70
C ARG A 120 25.86 -56.81 15.55
N LEU A 121 24.66 -56.65 14.98
CA LEU A 121 23.77 -57.76 14.65
C LEU A 121 24.39 -58.68 13.59
N ALA A 122 24.90 -58.11 12.49
CA ALA A 122 25.56 -58.88 11.44
C ALA A 122 26.79 -59.65 11.96
N ALA A 123 27.59 -59.05 12.85
CA ALA A 123 28.73 -59.72 13.47
C ALA A 123 28.30 -60.87 14.41
N ARG A 124 27.23 -60.67 15.19
CA ARG A 124 26.65 -61.74 16.03
C ARG A 124 26.04 -62.87 15.19
N GLU A 125 25.33 -62.54 14.12
CA GLU A 125 24.78 -63.53 13.20
C GLU A 125 25.89 -64.35 12.55
N ALA A 126 26.99 -63.71 12.11
CA ALA A 126 28.16 -64.39 11.57
C ALA A 126 28.80 -65.35 12.59
N GLN A 127 29.00 -64.91 13.85
CA GLN A 127 29.53 -65.76 14.92
C GLN A 127 28.59 -66.92 15.29
N GLN A 128 27.27 -66.70 15.30
CA GLN A 128 26.30 -67.75 15.54
C GLN A 128 26.24 -68.74 14.37
N LEU A 129 26.39 -68.28 13.12
CA LEU A 129 26.49 -69.14 11.94
C LEU A 129 27.73 -70.05 11.99
N GLU A 130 28.88 -69.54 12.45
CA GLU A 130 30.11 -70.34 12.60
C GLU A 130 30.03 -71.41 13.71
N GLN A 131 29.30 -71.16 14.80
CA GLN A 131 29.17 -72.11 15.91
C GLN A 131 28.11 -73.21 15.67
N PHE A 132 27.20 -73.02 14.71
CA PHE A 132 26.03 -73.88 14.52
C PHE A 132 26.04 -74.72 13.23
N THR A 133 27.13 -74.72 12.45
CA THR A 133 27.23 -75.58 11.26
C THR A 133 27.10 -77.06 11.63
N GLY A 134 25.89 -77.62 11.46
CA GLY A 134 25.60 -79.05 11.56
C GLY A 134 24.49 -79.48 12.54
N SER A 135 24.01 -78.62 13.43
CA SER A 135 23.04 -79.02 14.47
C SER A 135 21.56 -78.84 14.05
N ALA A 136 20.63 -79.54 14.71
CA ALA A 136 19.19 -79.42 14.46
C ALA A 136 18.63 -78.01 14.75
N GLU A 137 19.28 -77.24 15.62
CA GLU A 137 18.96 -75.84 15.89
C GLU A 137 19.25 -74.93 14.69
N PHE A 138 20.26 -75.25 13.87
CA PHE A 138 20.56 -74.52 12.63
C PHE A 138 19.39 -74.58 11.63
N LYS A 139 18.74 -75.74 11.49
CA LYS A 139 17.55 -75.89 10.63
C LYS A 139 16.35 -75.07 11.13
N LYS A 140 16.19 -74.94 12.46
CA LYS A 140 15.15 -74.07 13.05
C LYS A 140 15.47 -72.59 12.86
N LEU A 141 16.72 -72.17 13.13
CA LEU A 141 17.17 -70.79 12.93
C LEU A 141 17.17 -70.38 11.45
N SER A 142 17.49 -71.29 10.53
CA SER A 142 17.39 -71.06 9.08
C SER A 142 15.96 -70.80 8.63
N ARG A 143 14.96 -71.52 9.17
CA ARG A 143 13.55 -71.24 8.92
C ARG A 143 13.11 -69.88 9.49
N VAL A 144 13.54 -69.54 10.70
CA VAL A 144 13.23 -68.23 11.32
C VAL A 144 13.89 -67.09 10.53
N ASN A 145 15.12 -67.27 10.05
CA ASN A 145 15.82 -66.29 9.23
C ASN A 145 15.12 -66.12 7.85
N ALA A 146 14.64 -67.21 7.24
CA ALA A 146 13.82 -67.13 6.03
C ALA A 146 12.51 -66.34 6.26
N GLN A 147 11.81 -66.59 7.37
CA GLN A 147 10.61 -65.83 7.74
C GLN A 147 10.90 -64.35 7.99
N LEU A 148 11.99 -64.02 8.70
CA LEU A 148 12.39 -62.63 8.93
C LEU A 148 12.76 -61.90 7.63
N ARG A 149 13.39 -62.59 6.67
CA ARG A 149 13.68 -62.02 5.33
C ARG A 149 12.39 -61.72 4.56
N GLU A 150 11.39 -62.59 4.65
CA GLU A 150 10.07 -62.34 4.06
C GLU A 150 9.36 -61.16 4.73
N GLU A 151 9.41 -61.05 6.07
CA GLU A 151 8.84 -59.90 6.78
C GLU A 151 9.55 -58.58 6.45
N ILE A 152 10.88 -58.59 6.33
CA ILE A 152 11.66 -57.42 5.91
C ILE A 152 11.30 -57.03 4.47
N ALA A 153 11.22 -58.00 3.56
CA ALA A 153 10.81 -57.74 2.18
C ALA A 153 9.38 -57.17 2.10
N HIS A 154 8.46 -57.65 2.95
CA HIS A 154 7.11 -57.11 3.06
C HIS A 154 7.10 -55.67 3.59
N ARG A 155 7.89 -55.39 4.64
CA ARG A 155 8.05 -54.02 5.18
C ARG A 155 8.65 -53.07 4.15
N ASP A 156 9.67 -53.50 3.39
CA ASP A 156 10.28 -52.71 2.32
C ASP A 156 9.29 -52.40 1.19
N GLU A 157 8.37 -53.30 0.88
CA GLU A 157 7.30 -53.05 -0.08
C GLU A 157 6.30 -52.01 0.46
N VAL A 158 5.94 -52.06 1.75
CA VAL A 158 5.09 -51.03 2.40
C VAL A 158 5.77 -49.65 2.37
N VAL A 159 7.07 -49.58 2.69
CA VAL A 159 7.85 -48.34 2.62
C VAL A 159 7.89 -47.81 1.19
N ARG A 160 8.11 -48.67 0.18
CA ARG A 160 8.08 -48.27 -1.24
C ARG A 160 6.71 -47.74 -1.66
N ARG A 161 5.61 -48.31 -1.16
CA ARG A 161 4.26 -47.76 -1.40
C ARG A 161 4.08 -46.39 -0.75
N HIS A 162 4.55 -46.20 0.48
CA HIS A 162 4.49 -44.89 1.16
C HIS A 162 5.33 -43.81 0.45
N VAL A 163 6.49 -44.17 -0.10
CA VAL A 163 7.31 -43.24 -0.90
C VAL A 163 6.56 -42.82 -2.16
N ARG A 164 6.02 -43.79 -2.92
CA ARG A 164 5.21 -43.51 -4.12
C ARG A 164 4.01 -42.60 -3.81
N GLN A 165 3.30 -42.88 -2.72
CA GLN A 165 2.17 -42.06 -2.32
C GLN A 165 2.57 -40.64 -1.93
N ARG A 166 3.71 -40.46 -1.23
CA ARG A 166 4.25 -39.13 -0.96
C ARG A 166 4.63 -38.35 -2.22
N GLU A 167 5.20 -39.01 -3.22
CA GLU A 167 5.53 -38.38 -4.50
C GLU A 167 4.27 -37.94 -5.26
N GLU A 168 3.20 -38.73 -5.16
CA GLU A 168 1.89 -38.41 -5.73
C GLU A 168 1.22 -37.24 -4.99
N ASP A 169 1.23 -37.23 -3.66
CA ASP A 169 0.74 -36.11 -2.84
C ASP A 169 1.49 -34.80 -3.11
N GLN A 170 2.81 -34.88 -3.34
CA GLN A 170 3.62 -33.72 -3.73
C GLN A 170 3.24 -33.19 -5.11
N ARG A 171 2.97 -34.09 -6.07
CA ARG A 171 2.51 -33.73 -7.41
C ARG A 171 1.14 -33.04 -7.36
N ILE A 172 0.19 -33.61 -6.62
CA ILE A 172 -1.16 -33.05 -6.43
C ILE A 172 -1.06 -31.66 -5.78
N ASN A 173 -0.25 -31.51 -4.72
CA ASN A 173 -0.03 -30.21 -4.09
C ASN A 173 0.54 -29.18 -5.06
N HIS A 174 1.48 -29.57 -5.91
CA HIS A 174 2.05 -28.67 -6.91
C HIS A 174 1.00 -28.21 -7.94
N GLU A 175 0.15 -29.13 -8.42
CA GLU A 175 -0.95 -28.81 -9.34
C GLU A 175 -1.98 -27.88 -8.69
N LEU A 176 -2.39 -28.16 -7.44
CA LEU A 176 -3.32 -27.31 -6.70
C LEU A 176 -2.77 -25.89 -6.52
N ARG A 177 -1.49 -25.76 -6.17
CA ARG A 177 -0.84 -24.46 -6.01
C ARG A 177 -0.82 -23.67 -7.31
N THR A 178 -0.55 -24.34 -8.43
CA THR A 178 -0.58 -23.74 -9.76
C THR A 178 -1.98 -23.24 -10.12
N LYS A 179 -3.03 -24.02 -9.83
CA LYS A 179 -4.43 -23.60 -10.04
C LYS A 179 -4.81 -22.42 -9.14
N LEU A 180 -4.37 -22.42 -7.89
CA LEU A 180 -4.58 -21.30 -6.96
C LEU A 180 -3.96 -20.01 -7.50
N ASP A 181 -2.71 -20.07 -7.96
CA ASP A 181 -2.02 -18.91 -8.54
C ASP A 181 -2.74 -18.39 -9.80
N GLN A 182 -3.29 -19.29 -10.63
CA GLN A 182 -4.13 -18.92 -11.77
C GLN A 182 -5.41 -18.19 -11.34
N TYR A 183 -6.10 -18.69 -10.32
CA TYR A 183 -7.30 -18.02 -9.78
C TYR A 183 -6.97 -16.65 -9.19
N ILE A 184 -5.88 -16.52 -8.43
CA ILE A 184 -5.40 -15.24 -7.90
C ILE A 184 -5.12 -14.27 -9.06
N ALA A 185 -4.46 -14.72 -10.12
CA ALA A 185 -4.19 -13.88 -11.29
C ALA A 185 -5.46 -13.48 -12.06
N VAL A 186 -6.52 -14.31 -12.05
CA VAL A 186 -7.83 -13.94 -12.60
C VAL A 186 -8.51 -12.90 -11.70
N ALA A 187 -8.52 -13.10 -10.38
CA ALA A 187 -9.11 -12.17 -9.42
C ALA A 187 -8.43 -10.79 -9.48
N GLN A 188 -7.10 -10.74 -9.52
CA GLN A 188 -6.35 -9.49 -9.68
C GLN A 188 -6.67 -8.77 -10.99
N ARG A 189 -6.82 -9.50 -12.10
CA ARG A 189 -7.25 -8.91 -13.38
C ARG A 189 -8.68 -8.37 -13.32
N MET A 190 -9.58 -9.04 -12.58
CA MET A 190 -10.93 -8.54 -12.35
C MET A 190 -10.93 -7.29 -11.47
N GLN A 191 -10.11 -7.23 -10.43
CA GLN A 191 -9.94 -6.05 -9.58
C GLN A 191 -9.43 -4.85 -10.39
N ILE A 192 -8.38 -5.02 -11.20
CA ILE A 192 -7.85 -3.96 -12.08
C ILE A 192 -8.94 -3.47 -13.05
N LYS A 193 -9.75 -4.37 -13.59
CA LYS A 193 -10.88 -3.99 -14.46
C LYS A 193 -11.96 -3.23 -13.68
N GLY A 194 -12.25 -3.63 -12.44
CA GLY A 194 -13.17 -2.90 -11.55
C GLY A 194 -12.68 -1.49 -11.23
N GLU A 195 -11.40 -1.33 -10.90
CA GLU A 195 -10.77 -0.03 -10.64
C GLU A 195 -10.75 0.88 -11.89
N ALA A 196 -10.45 0.30 -13.06
CA ALA A 196 -10.50 1.01 -14.33
C ALA A 196 -11.93 1.47 -14.67
N MET A 197 -12.93 0.61 -14.46
CA MET A 197 -14.34 0.93 -14.69
C MET A 197 -14.81 2.02 -13.72
N PHE A 198 -14.44 1.95 -12.44
CA PHE A 198 -14.70 3.00 -11.44
C PHE A 198 -14.09 4.35 -11.84
N THR A 199 -12.86 4.34 -12.38
CA THR A 199 -12.20 5.56 -12.86
C THR A 199 -12.95 6.19 -14.04
N VAL A 200 -13.39 5.36 -15.01
CA VAL A 200 -14.21 5.81 -16.14
C VAL A 200 -15.54 6.41 -15.65
N PHE A 201 -16.20 5.77 -14.68
CA PHE A 201 -17.42 6.31 -14.07
C PHE A 201 -17.19 7.62 -13.33
N THR A 202 -16.10 7.74 -12.61
CA THR A 202 -15.76 8.98 -11.90
C THR A 202 -15.53 10.13 -12.89
N HIS A 203 -14.82 9.86 -14.00
CA HIS A 203 -14.67 10.83 -15.09
C HIS A 203 -15.99 11.18 -15.76
N TRP A 204 -16.84 10.18 -16.03
CA TRP A 204 -18.17 10.40 -16.59
C TRP A 204 -19.02 11.30 -15.69
N ASN A 205 -19.02 11.06 -14.38
CA ASN A 205 -19.75 11.89 -13.41
C ASN A 205 -19.21 13.32 -13.35
N GLN A 206 -17.90 13.53 -13.49
CA GLN A 206 -17.30 14.86 -13.57
C GLN A 206 -17.71 15.59 -14.84
N VAL A 207 -17.70 14.91 -15.99
CA VAL A 207 -18.16 15.47 -17.28
C VAL A 207 -19.64 15.85 -17.21
N MET A 208 -20.47 14.98 -16.62
CA MET A 208 -21.90 15.27 -16.44
C MET A 208 -22.13 16.45 -15.49
N ALA A 209 -21.42 16.52 -14.36
CA ALA A 209 -21.51 17.65 -13.44
C ALA A 209 -21.10 18.98 -14.11
N TRP A 210 -20.00 18.97 -14.86
CA TRP A 210 -19.57 20.13 -15.65
C TRP A 210 -20.64 20.54 -16.68
N PHE A 211 -21.22 19.57 -17.39
CA PHE A 211 -22.29 19.81 -18.37
C PHE A 211 -23.53 20.43 -17.71
N PHE A 212 -23.97 19.90 -16.57
CA PHE A 212 -25.11 20.45 -15.82
C PHE A 212 -24.85 21.89 -15.33
N ASP A 213 -23.67 22.17 -14.77
CA ASP A 213 -23.30 23.51 -14.31
C ASP A 213 -23.27 24.53 -15.46
N HIS A 214 -22.90 24.10 -16.67
CA HIS A 214 -22.81 24.98 -17.85
C HIS A 214 -24.12 25.11 -18.62
N THR A 215 -25.04 24.17 -18.47
CA THR A 215 -26.35 24.19 -19.15
C THR A 215 -27.46 24.79 -18.30
N GLN A 216 -27.33 24.83 -16.97
CA GLN A 216 -28.29 25.51 -16.07
C GLN A 216 -28.48 27.00 -16.36
N GLY A 217 -27.58 27.65 -17.11
CA GLY A 217 -27.71 29.03 -17.56
C GLY A 217 -28.29 29.24 -18.96
N ILE A 218 -28.63 28.17 -19.70
CA ILE A 218 -29.00 28.21 -21.12
C ILE A 218 -30.40 27.61 -21.37
N VAL A 219 -31.08 27.10 -20.33
CA VAL A 219 -32.43 26.53 -20.45
C VAL A 219 -33.44 27.65 -20.67
N GLU A 220 -33.90 27.80 -21.91
CA GLU A 220 -34.90 28.82 -22.28
C GLU A 220 -36.30 28.20 -22.45
N THR A 221 -36.40 26.87 -22.57
CA THR A 221 -37.65 26.17 -22.85
C THR A 221 -37.98 25.04 -21.87
N GLU A 222 -39.26 24.70 -21.77
CA GLU A 222 -39.78 23.69 -20.84
C GLU A 222 -39.38 22.25 -21.25
N GLU A 223 -39.22 21.98 -22.55
CA GLU A 223 -38.68 20.72 -23.08
C GLU A 223 -37.22 20.49 -22.66
N GLU A 224 -36.38 21.53 -22.68
CA GLU A 224 -34.98 21.45 -22.23
C GLU A 224 -34.89 21.16 -20.72
N ALA A 225 -35.82 21.70 -19.92
CA ALA A 225 -35.92 21.44 -18.50
C ALA A 225 -36.38 20.00 -18.17
N GLU A 226 -37.26 19.41 -18.99
CA GLU A 226 -37.62 17.99 -18.87
C GLU A 226 -36.47 17.07 -19.27
N TRP A 227 -35.73 17.43 -20.32
CA TRP A 227 -34.54 16.68 -20.75
C TRP A 227 -33.45 16.64 -19.68
N LEU A 228 -33.17 17.76 -19.01
CA LEU A 228 -32.22 17.82 -17.90
C LEU A 228 -32.68 17.00 -16.69
N ARG A 229 -33.98 17.00 -16.38
CA ARG A 229 -34.55 16.19 -15.30
C ARG A 229 -34.43 14.70 -15.59
N PHE A 230 -34.70 14.26 -16.82
CA PHE A 230 -34.50 12.88 -17.26
C PHE A 230 -33.04 12.44 -17.11
N TRP A 231 -32.08 13.27 -17.54
CA TRP A 231 -30.65 12.94 -17.41
C TRP A 231 -30.17 12.93 -15.96
N SER A 232 -30.66 13.85 -15.13
CA SER A 232 -30.35 13.85 -13.69
C SER A 232 -30.87 12.58 -13.02
N TYR A 233 -32.09 12.15 -13.35
CA TYR A 233 -32.68 10.88 -12.90
C TYR A 233 -31.88 9.65 -13.35
N MET A 234 -31.52 9.57 -14.63
CA MET A 234 -30.71 8.47 -15.18
C MET A 234 -29.34 8.37 -14.50
N HIS A 235 -28.69 9.52 -14.25
CA HIS A 235 -27.40 9.59 -13.55
C HIS A 235 -27.50 9.12 -12.09
N GLN A 236 -28.58 9.53 -11.39
CA GLN A 236 -28.83 9.15 -10.00
C GLN A 236 -29.10 7.64 -9.86
N HIS A 237 -29.81 7.03 -10.82
CA HIS A 237 -30.08 5.59 -10.83
C HIS A 237 -28.90 4.72 -11.29
N GLN A 238 -28.14 5.14 -12.31
CA GLN A 238 -26.93 4.41 -12.72
C GLN A 238 -25.89 4.36 -11.58
N SER A 239 -25.73 5.47 -10.86
CA SER A 239 -24.85 5.53 -9.69
C SER A 239 -25.24 4.54 -8.59
N HIS A 240 -26.55 4.34 -8.37
CA HIS A 240 -27.07 3.42 -7.36
C HIS A 240 -26.88 1.94 -7.75
N ILE A 241 -27.08 1.60 -9.02
CA ILE A 241 -26.89 0.24 -9.54
C ILE A 241 -25.41 -0.17 -9.45
N PHE A 242 -24.48 0.73 -9.78
CA PHE A 242 -23.05 0.44 -9.69
C PHE A 242 -22.55 0.38 -8.24
N ARG A 243 -23.06 1.26 -7.36
CA ARG A 243 -22.67 1.28 -5.94
C ARG A 243 -23.08 0.00 -5.21
N ASN A 244 -24.27 -0.54 -5.51
CA ASN A 244 -24.77 -1.74 -4.84
C ASN A 244 -24.31 -3.04 -5.55
N GLY A 245 -24.17 -3.03 -6.88
CA GLY A 245 -23.74 -4.21 -7.64
C GLY A 245 -22.25 -4.58 -7.53
N TYR A 246 -21.38 -3.65 -7.10
CA TYR A 246 -19.94 -3.89 -6.92
C TYR A 246 -19.47 -3.92 -5.45
N MET A 247 -20.27 -3.44 -4.49
CA MET A 247 -19.90 -3.53 -3.06
C MET A 247 -20.31 -4.85 -2.39
N GLU A 248 -21.26 -5.61 -2.92
CA GLU A 248 -21.69 -6.90 -2.35
C GLU A 248 -20.72 -8.07 -2.63
N THR A 249 -19.59 -7.85 -3.32
CA THR A 249 -18.54 -8.88 -3.49
C THR A 249 -17.33 -8.66 -2.58
N SER A 250 -17.46 -7.85 -1.52
CA SER A 250 -16.57 -7.88 -0.37
C SER A 250 -16.77 -9.20 0.40
N LEU A 251 -16.17 -10.27 -0.11
CA LEU A 251 -16.12 -11.62 0.48
C LEU A 251 -15.39 -11.71 1.83
N ASP A 252 -15.01 -10.58 2.43
CA ASP A 252 -14.17 -10.54 3.64
C ASP A 252 -14.95 -10.53 4.96
N ASP A 253 -16.27 -10.34 4.97
CA ASP A 253 -17.02 -10.20 6.24
C ASP A 253 -17.73 -11.49 6.73
N GLU A 254 -17.90 -12.55 5.90
CA GLU A 254 -18.67 -13.74 6.32
C GLU A 254 -17.86 -15.01 6.61
N TRP A 255 -16.57 -15.07 6.27
CA TRP A 255 -15.75 -16.29 6.52
C TRP A 255 -15.03 -16.31 7.87
N GLY A 256 -15.15 -15.26 8.69
CA GLY A 256 -14.45 -15.13 9.98
C GLY A 256 -15.24 -15.55 11.22
N ALA A 257 -16.54 -15.83 11.13
CA ALA A 257 -17.42 -15.91 12.31
C ALA A 257 -17.97 -17.31 12.66
N SER A 258 -17.63 -18.38 11.94
CA SER A 258 -18.32 -19.68 12.11
C SER A 258 -17.46 -20.87 12.58
N ASN A 259 -16.23 -20.66 13.08
CA ASN A 259 -15.38 -21.75 13.59
C ASN A 259 -14.97 -21.58 15.08
N GLU A 260 -15.84 -21.01 15.90
CA GLU A 260 -15.77 -21.14 17.36
C GLU A 260 -17.08 -21.70 17.92
N THR A 261 -17.27 -23.02 17.78
CA THR A 261 -18.02 -23.89 18.73
C THR A 261 -17.60 -25.33 18.54
#